data_AF-A0A0B6ZUW1-F1
#
_entry.id   AF-A0A0B6ZUW1-F1
#
_cell.length_a   1.000
_cell.length_b   1.000
_cell.length_c   1.000
_cell.angle_alpha   90.00
_cell.angle_beta   90.00
_cell.angle_gamma   90.00
#
_symmetry.space_group_name_H-M   'P 1'
#
loop_
_entity.id
_entity.type
_entity.pdbx_description
1 polymer ?
#
loop_
_entity_poly.entity_id
_entity_poly.type
_entity_poly.pdbx_seq_one_letter_code
_entity_poly.pdbx_strand_id
1 'polypeptide(L)'
;EDFQKLNKAIEQRGSSNRLFYLSLPPSVFESVTLNIKAVCMAKGDKWTRIVVEKPFGKDLETSNQLSRHLAALFREEELYRIDHYLGKEMVQNLMVLRFGNRIFSPIWNRENIASVVISFKEPFGTQGRGGYFDEF
;
A
#
# COMPACT_ATOMS: atom_id res chain seq x y z
N GLU A 1 -16.46 -20.62 0.68
CA GLU A 1 -15.89 -21.98 0.59
C GLU A 1 -14.40 -21.96 0.25
N ASP A 2 -13.97 -21.26 -0.80
CA ASP A 2 -12.55 -21.31 -1.23
C ASP A 2 -11.55 -20.75 -0.23
N PHE A 3 -11.91 -19.71 0.53
CA PHE A 3 -11.07 -19.21 1.63
C PHE A 3 -10.89 -20.23 2.76
N GLN A 4 -11.84 -21.15 2.97
CA GLN A 4 -11.67 -22.25 3.92
C GLN A 4 -10.66 -23.27 3.39
N LYS A 5 -10.70 -23.57 2.08
CA LYS A 5 -9.71 -24.42 1.41
C LYS A 5 -8.31 -23.78 1.50
N LEU A 6 -8.22 -22.46 1.28
CA LEU A 6 -6.98 -21.69 1.44
C LEU A 6 -6.45 -21.77 2.87
N ASN A 7 -7.29 -21.51 3.88
CA ASN A 7 -6.87 -21.60 5.28
C ASN A 7 -6.37 -23.00 5.62
N LYS A 8 -7.06 -24.05 5.17
CA LYS A 8 -6.64 -25.45 5.37
C LYS A 8 -5.27 -25.72 4.73
N ALA A 9 -5.04 -25.25 3.51
CA ALA A 9 -3.76 -25.40 2.82
C ALA A 9 -2.61 -24.66 3.54
N ILE A 10 -2.89 -23.50 4.13
CA ILE A 10 -1.92 -22.77 4.96
C ILE A 10 -1.64 -23.54 6.25
N GLU A 11 -2.68 -24.00 6.96
CA GLU A 11 -2.55 -24.74 8.23
C GLU A 11 -1.81 -26.08 8.07
N GLN A 12 -1.92 -26.73 6.90
CA GLN A 12 -1.13 -27.93 6.58
C GLN A 12 0.39 -27.68 6.56
N ARG A 13 0.82 -26.42 6.39
CA ARG A 13 2.23 -26.03 6.46
C ARG A 13 2.68 -25.69 7.89
N GLY A 14 1.77 -25.76 8.87
CA GLY A 14 2.03 -25.48 10.28
C GLY A 14 1.62 -24.07 10.72
N SER A 15 1.96 -23.73 11.97
CA SER A 15 1.68 -22.42 12.54
C SER A 15 2.69 -21.39 12.06
N SER A 16 2.27 -20.49 11.18
CA SER A 16 3.12 -19.47 10.56
C SER A 16 2.51 -18.07 10.65
N ASN A 17 3.38 -17.07 10.57
CA ASN A 17 2.96 -15.72 10.20
C ASN A 17 2.40 -15.72 8.77
N ARG A 18 1.48 -14.79 8.47
CA ARG A 18 0.75 -14.76 7.21
C ARG A 18 0.84 -13.39 6.56
N LEU A 19 1.34 -13.33 5.33
CA LEU A 19 1.34 -12.13 4.51
C LEU A 19 0.47 -12.38 3.27
N PHE A 20 -0.60 -11.59 3.12
CA PHE A 20 -1.48 -11.66 1.96
C PHE A 20 -1.19 -10.47 1.04
N TYR A 21 -0.70 -10.75 -0.17
CA TYR A 21 -0.46 -9.74 -1.19
C TYR A 21 -1.65 -9.66 -2.14
N LEU A 22 -2.38 -8.56 -2.12
CA LEU A 22 -3.58 -8.39 -2.95
C LEU A 22 -3.22 -7.79 -4.31
N SER A 23 -2.63 -8.61 -5.19
CA SER A 23 -2.40 -8.28 -6.60
C SER A 23 -3.68 -8.53 -7.41
N LEU A 24 -4.73 -7.79 -7.06
CA LEU A 24 -6.10 -7.98 -7.54
C LEU A 24 -6.68 -6.62 -7.98
N PRO A 25 -7.71 -6.60 -8.84
CA PRO A 25 -8.42 -5.37 -9.15
C PRO A 25 -9.14 -4.81 -7.91
N PRO A 26 -9.31 -3.47 -7.81
CA PRO A 26 -9.90 -2.82 -6.63
C PRO A 26 -11.35 -3.25 -6.36
N SER A 27 -12.08 -3.66 -7.40
CA SER A 27 -13.49 -4.09 -7.31
C SER A 27 -13.71 -5.31 -6.41
N VAL A 28 -12.67 -6.10 -6.13
CA VAL A 28 -12.78 -7.30 -5.28
C VAL A 28 -12.14 -7.12 -3.89
N PHE A 29 -11.53 -5.97 -3.60
CA PHE A 29 -10.80 -5.75 -2.34
C PHE A 29 -11.68 -5.94 -1.12
N GLU A 30 -12.89 -5.40 -1.11
CA GLU A 30 -13.78 -5.51 0.05
C GLU A 30 -14.15 -6.97 0.35
N SER A 31 -14.55 -7.71 -0.67
CA SER A 31 -14.94 -9.11 -0.53
C SER A 31 -13.76 -9.99 -0.09
N VAL A 32 -12.59 -9.80 -0.69
CA VAL A 32 -11.39 -10.58 -0.33
C VAL A 32 -10.95 -10.29 1.10
N THR A 33 -10.92 -9.02 1.49
CA THR A 33 -10.48 -8.63 2.84
C THR A 33 -11.43 -9.12 3.93
N LEU A 34 -12.75 -9.09 3.69
CA LEU A 34 -13.75 -9.69 4.58
C LEU A 34 -13.51 -11.18 4.78
N ASN A 35 -13.29 -11.92 3.69
CA ASN A 35 -13.08 -13.35 3.76
C ASN A 35 -11.74 -13.72 4.44
N ILE A 36 -10.67 -12.95 4.19
CA ILE A 36 -9.39 -13.13 4.88
C ILE A 36 -9.58 -12.94 6.38
N LYS A 37 -10.26 -11.85 6.79
CA LYS A 37 -10.50 -11.55 8.20
C LYS A 37 -11.34 -12.65 8.88
N ALA A 38 -12.34 -13.17 8.19
CA ALA A 38 -13.23 -14.18 8.73
C ALA A 38 -12.58 -15.57 8.86
N VAL A 39 -11.72 -15.97 7.90
CA VAL A 39 -11.34 -17.39 7.75
C VAL A 39 -9.82 -17.61 7.77
N CYS A 40 -9.02 -16.65 7.33
CA CYS A 40 -7.60 -16.86 7.04
C CYS A 40 -6.65 -16.11 7.99
N MET A 41 -7.13 -15.60 9.11
CA MET A 41 -6.28 -14.98 10.12
C MET A 41 -5.37 -16.01 10.80
N ALA A 42 -4.12 -15.62 11.07
CA ALA A 42 -3.19 -16.42 11.86
C ALA A 42 -3.70 -16.58 13.30
N LYS A 43 -3.36 -17.70 13.94
CA LYS A 43 -3.78 -18.07 15.30
C LYS A 43 -2.62 -17.94 16.30
N GLY A 44 -2.93 -17.71 17.57
CA GLY A 44 -1.94 -17.55 18.64
C GLY A 44 -1.08 -16.30 18.46
N ASP A 45 0.21 -16.39 18.77
CA ASP A 45 1.15 -15.25 18.73
C ASP A 45 1.70 -14.92 17.32
N LYS A 46 1.01 -15.37 16.27
CA LYS A 46 1.41 -15.14 14.87
C LYS A 46 0.70 -13.93 14.29
N TRP A 47 1.40 -13.15 13.48
CA TRP A 47 0.82 -11.97 12.84
C TRP A 47 0.18 -12.30 11.49
N THR A 48 -0.78 -11.46 11.11
CA THR A 48 -1.32 -11.40 9.74
C THR A 48 -1.12 -9.99 9.20
N ARG A 49 -0.58 -9.87 7.99
CA ARG A 49 -0.38 -8.58 7.30
C ARG A 49 -0.97 -8.63 5.91
N ILE A 50 -1.60 -7.54 5.50
CA ILE A 50 -2.26 -7.39 4.20
C ILE A 50 -1.53 -6.30 3.42
N VAL A 51 -1.06 -6.66 2.23
CA VAL A 51 -0.46 -5.72 1.29
C VAL A 51 -1.52 -5.36 0.24
N VAL A 52 -1.82 -4.07 0.10
CA VAL A 52 -2.85 -3.54 -0.80
C VAL A 52 -2.20 -2.62 -1.82
N GLU A 53 -2.48 -2.85 -3.10
CA GLU A 53 -2.00 -2.03 -4.21
C GLU A 53 -2.98 -0.90 -4.55
N LYS A 54 -2.46 0.13 -5.22
CA LYS A 54 -3.27 1.21 -5.79
C LYS A 54 -4.18 0.68 -6.92
N PRO A 55 -5.35 1.29 -7.18
CA PRO A 55 -5.84 2.57 -6.64
C PRO A 55 -6.52 2.44 -5.25
N PHE A 56 -6.32 3.45 -4.40
CA PHE A 56 -6.93 3.54 -3.06
C PHE A 56 -8.19 4.43 -3.07
N GLY A 57 -9.09 4.18 -4.01
CA GLY A 57 -10.17 5.09 -4.39
C GLY A 57 -9.78 6.00 -5.56
N LYS A 58 -10.79 6.66 -6.15
CA LYS A 58 -10.62 7.63 -7.25
C LYS A 58 -10.65 9.08 -6.76
N ASP A 59 -11.25 9.31 -5.58
CA ASP A 59 -11.43 10.60 -4.96
C ASP A 59 -11.41 10.46 -3.42
N LEU A 60 -11.58 11.59 -2.72
CA LEU A 60 -11.61 11.63 -1.25
C LEU A 60 -12.71 10.74 -0.67
N GLU A 61 -13.89 10.71 -1.29
CA GLU A 61 -15.03 9.97 -0.76
C GLU A 61 -14.81 8.46 -0.85
N THR A 62 -14.47 7.96 -2.04
CA THR A 62 -14.20 6.54 -2.31
C THR A 62 -12.96 6.05 -1.55
N SER A 63 -11.94 6.90 -1.40
CA SER A 63 -10.76 6.58 -0.58
C SER A 63 -11.11 6.43 0.90
N ASN A 64 -11.96 7.31 1.42
CA ASN A 64 -12.45 7.23 2.80
C ASN A 64 -13.32 5.98 3.02
N GLN A 65 -14.16 5.60 2.05
CA GLN A 65 -14.96 4.37 2.13
C GLN A 65 -14.07 3.14 2.24
N LEU A 66 -13.09 2.99 1.34
CA LEU A 66 -12.12 1.89 1.39
C LEU A 66 -11.33 1.88 2.70
N SER A 67 -10.90 3.05 3.16
CA SER A 67 -10.12 3.17 4.41
C SER A 67 -10.95 2.77 5.63
N ARG A 68 -12.22 3.18 5.72
CA ARG A 68 -13.13 2.78 6.81
C ARG A 68 -13.39 1.27 6.78
N HIS A 69 -13.62 0.70 5.60
CA HIS A 69 -13.78 -0.74 5.43
C HIS A 69 -12.56 -1.52 5.95
N LEU A 70 -11.35 -1.14 5.51
CA LEU A 70 -10.12 -1.80 5.94
C LEU A 70 -9.85 -1.62 7.44
N ALA A 71 -10.07 -0.42 7.98
CA ALA A 71 -9.86 -0.13 9.40
C ALA A 71 -10.86 -0.86 10.32
N ALA A 72 -12.06 -1.19 9.83
CA ALA A 72 -13.02 -2.02 10.56
C ALA A 72 -12.56 -3.49 10.67
N LEU A 73 -11.70 -3.95 9.75
CA LEU A 73 -11.26 -5.34 9.68
C LEU A 73 -9.86 -5.55 10.27
N PHE A 74 -8.93 -4.62 10.04
CA PHE A 74 -7.53 -4.76 10.38
C PHE A 74 -7.03 -3.57 11.17
N ARG A 75 -6.03 -3.82 12.02
CA ARG A 75 -5.28 -2.75 12.68
C ARG A 75 -4.32 -2.12 11.66
N GLU A 76 -4.00 -0.85 11.84
CA GLU A 76 -3.14 -0.13 10.89
C GLU A 76 -1.74 -0.77 10.75
N GLU A 77 -1.20 -1.35 11.81
CA GLU A 77 0.07 -2.12 11.79
C GLU A 77 0.02 -3.42 10.96
N GLU A 78 -1.18 -3.88 10.61
CA GLU A 78 -1.43 -5.06 9.78
C GLU A 78 -1.60 -4.66 8.30
N LEU A 79 -1.78 -3.37 8.00
CA LEU A 79 -2.07 -2.86 6.66
C LEU A 79 -0.84 -2.21 6.01
N TYR A 80 -0.48 -2.68 4.82
CA TYR A 80 0.63 -2.18 4.02
C TYR A 80 0.11 -1.69 2.68
N ARG A 81 -0.15 -0.39 2.57
CA ARG A 81 -0.56 0.26 1.31
C ARG A 81 0.67 0.57 0.47
N ILE A 82 0.77 -0.02 -0.70
CA ILE A 82 1.95 0.10 -1.55
C ILE A 82 1.90 1.36 -2.40
N ASP A 83 2.93 2.20 -2.22
CA ASP A 83 3.41 3.10 -3.24
C ASP A 83 4.87 2.74 -3.56
N HIS A 84 5.09 2.17 -4.74
CA HIS A 84 6.40 1.68 -5.16
C HIS A 84 7.45 2.80 -5.29
N TYR A 85 7.06 4.07 -5.37
CA TYR A 85 8.03 5.18 -5.34
C TYR A 85 8.74 5.27 -3.99
N LEU A 86 8.07 4.92 -2.89
CA LEU A 86 8.68 4.89 -1.55
C LEU A 86 9.75 3.79 -1.40
N GLY A 87 9.74 2.80 -2.30
CA GLY A 87 10.77 1.76 -2.40
C GLY A 87 12.01 2.17 -3.22
N LYS A 88 12.00 3.32 -3.90
CA LYS A 88 13.13 3.76 -4.71
C LYS A 88 14.25 4.31 -3.82
N GLU A 89 15.47 3.85 -4.07
CA GLU A 89 16.66 4.20 -3.29
C GLU A 89 16.83 5.72 -3.08
N MET A 90 16.72 6.51 -4.16
CA MET A 90 16.86 7.97 -4.09
C MET A 90 15.74 8.65 -3.30
N VAL A 91 14.54 8.07 -3.27
CA VAL A 91 13.42 8.60 -2.47
C VAL A 91 13.69 8.33 -0.99
N GLN A 92 14.17 7.14 -0.64
CA GLN A 92 14.56 6.82 0.74
C GLN A 92 15.72 7.70 1.23
N ASN A 93 16.67 8.02 0.34
CA ASN A 93 17.83 8.85 0.67
C ASN A 93 17.47 10.31 1.01
N LEU A 94 16.27 10.81 0.62
CA LEU A 94 15.83 12.16 0.99
C LEU A 94 15.84 12.40 2.50
N MET A 95 15.51 11.39 3.30
CA MET A 95 15.53 11.49 4.76
C MET A 95 16.95 11.63 5.30
N VAL A 96 17.89 10.81 4.79
CA VAL A 96 19.30 10.84 5.19
C VAL A 96 19.94 12.16 4.79
N LEU A 97 19.68 12.64 3.57
CA LEU A 97 20.17 13.94 3.10
C LEU A 97 19.69 15.08 4.00
N ARG A 98 18.38 15.16 4.27
CA ARG A 98 17.79 16.27 5.05
C ARG A 98 18.21 16.29 6.52
N PHE A 99 18.23 15.12 7.17
CA PHE A 99 18.38 15.05 8.63
C PHE A 99 19.72 14.49 9.10
N GLY A 100 20.43 13.75 8.26
CA GLY A 100 21.75 13.20 8.58
C GLY A 100 22.91 14.18 8.39
N ASN A 101 22.66 15.36 7.82
CA ASN A 101 23.70 16.31 7.44
C ASN A 101 23.45 17.70 8.04
N ARG A 102 24.39 18.16 8.87
CA ARG A 102 24.29 19.46 9.55
C ARG A 102 24.29 20.65 8.59
N ILE A 103 24.84 20.48 7.38
CA ILE A 103 24.87 21.51 6.34
C ILE A 103 23.48 21.79 5.73
N PHE A 104 22.60 20.77 5.65
CA PHE A 104 21.28 20.93 5.05
C PHE A 104 20.24 21.43 6.05
N SER A 105 20.42 21.15 7.34
CA SER A 105 19.50 21.58 8.41
C SER A 105 19.19 23.10 8.42
N PRO A 106 20.17 24.03 8.39
CA PRO A 106 19.88 25.47 8.47
C PRO A 106 19.30 26.05 7.18
N ILE A 107 19.44 25.38 6.04
CA ILE A 107 18.99 25.89 4.73
C ILE A 107 17.69 25.23 4.25
N TRP A 108 17.16 24.21 4.94
CA TRP A 108 15.92 23.55 4.56
C TRP A 108 14.67 24.25 5.13
N ASN A 109 14.45 25.52 4.78
CA ASN A 109 13.32 26.34 5.24
C ASN A 109 12.94 27.44 4.24
N ARG A 110 11.84 28.16 4.51
CA ARG A 110 11.28 29.20 3.63
C ARG A 110 12.16 30.45 3.51
N GLU A 111 13.07 30.68 4.46
CA GLU A 111 14.01 31.80 4.44
C GLU A 111 15.13 31.57 3.41
N ASN A 112 15.41 30.30 3.06
CA ASN A 112 16.52 29.92 2.18
C ASN A 112 16.06 29.25 0.87
N ILE A 113 14.88 28.63 0.84
CA ILE A 113 14.34 27.93 -0.34
C ILE A 113 13.37 28.84 -1.09
N ALA A 114 13.73 29.18 -2.33
CA ALA A 114 12.85 29.94 -3.23
C ALA A 114 11.69 29.10 -3.78
N SER A 115 11.94 27.82 -4.13
CA SER A 115 10.92 26.89 -4.62
C SER A 115 11.35 25.42 -4.51
N VAL A 116 10.37 24.51 -4.54
CA VAL A 116 10.57 23.05 -4.63
C VAL A 116 9.90 22.56 -5.90
N VAL A 117 10.64 21.84 -6.74
CA VAL A 117 10.15 21.32 -8.02
C VAL A 117 10.18 19.80 -7.99
N ILE A 118 9.03 19.17 -8.27
CA ILE A 118 8.87 17.72 -8.40
C ILE A 118 8.44 17.45 -9.84
N SER A 119 9.23 16.67 -10.58
CA SER A 119 8.98 16.37 -11.99
C SER A 119 8.86 14.87 -12.19
N PHE A 120 7.80 14.46 -12.87
CA PHE A 120 7.61 13.11 -13.39
C PHE A 120 7.41 13.21 -14.91
N LYS A 121 8.26 12.54 -15.68
CA LYS A 121 8.25 12.59 -17.15
C LYS A 121 8.40 11.18 -17.70
N GLU A 122 7.50 10.81 -18.60
CA GLU A 122 7.57 9.55 -19.34
C GLU A 122 7.67 9.88 -20.83
N PRO A 123 8.62 9.28 -21.58
CA PRO A 123 8.77 9.52 -23.01
C PRO A 123 7.76 8.74 -23.86
N PHE A 124 6.79 8.06 -23.24
CA PHE A 124 5.81 7.19 -23.89
C PHE A 124 4.37 7.57 -23.48
N GLY A 125 3.42 7.29 -24.37
CA GLY A 125 1.97 7.44 -24.08
C GLY A 125 1.37 6.22 -23.37
N THR A 126 0.06 6.00 -23.52
CA THR A 126 -0.68 4.96 -22.78
C THR A 126 -0.42 3.52 -23.23
N GLN A 127 0.34 3.30 -24.32
CA GLN A 127 0.79 1.98 -24.78
C GLN A 127 -0.29 0.88 -24.76
N GLY A 128 -1.47 1.16 -25.33
CA GLY A 128 -2.58 0.20 -25.41
C GLY A 128 -3.40 0.03 -24.13
N ARG A 129 -3.08 0.79 -23.07
CA ARG A 129 -3.82 0.81 -21.79
C ARG A 129 -4.73 2.03 -21.65
N GLY A 130 -5.03 2.75 -22.73
CA GLY A 130 -5.80 3.99 -22.74
C GLY A 130 -7.10 3.91 -21.94
N GLY A 131 -7.87 2.83 -22.10
CA GLY A 131 -9.13 2.66 -21.35
C GLY A 131 -8.97 2.62 -19.83
N TYR A 132 -7.83 2.13 -19.31
CA TYR A 132 -7.55 2.23 -17.87
C TYR A 132 -7.19 3.67 -17.48
N PHE A 133 -6.45 4.39 -18.32
CA PHE A 133 -6.04 5.77 -18.02
C PHE A 133 -7.17 6.79 -18.14
N ASP A 134 -8.16 6.57 -19.02
CA ASP A 134 -9.33 7.46 -19.20
C ASP A 134 -10.29 7.45 -18.00
N GLU A 135 -10.22 6.43 -17.16
CA GLU A 135 -11.10 6.24 -16.00
C GLU A 135 -10.62 6.90 -14.69
N PHE A 136 -9.46 7.59 -14.71
CA PHE A 136 -8.83 8.25 -13.57
C PHE A 136 -8.39 9.68 -13.86
#